data_AF-A0A3D0UBR5-F1
#
_entry.id   AF-A0A3D0UBR5-F1
#
_cell.length_a   1.000
_cell.length_b   1.000
_cell.length_c   1.000
_cell.angle_alpha   90.00
_cell.angle_beta   90.00
_cell.angle_gamma   90.00
#
_symmetry.space_group_name_H-M   'P 1'
#
loop_
_entity.id
_entity.type
_entity.pdbx_description
1 polymer ?
#
loop_
_entity_poly.entity_id
_entity_poly.type
_entity_poly.pdbx_seq_one_letter_code
_entity_poly.pdbx_strand_id
1 'polypeptide(L)'
;MHRFLIGLVLCACSVMHTAWAHMPEDSALLMPRPFQNWKTLETDHFRINYRDRHLPFAQRMAAVAEKVYAKQTPRLQWEPESKTEVVIIDSYDGSNGGATVLPFNRFFIFMNAPVEGELLDNSPWIEQVFTHEFVHILHLDQSAGGQTTLRNIFGRFFFAFPQIFSPAWVSEGIAVYEETDADKQFGRGQSAFYDAMMRAEYQKGFRSFSQLSYQGYWGTDWPSGQVYLYGYYFYEFLSAQYGEEKAFEYLRNWNSNIIPWRMQSRAYQVFGLNAEALWQQYQAYLENKFEQQMARLPVVDYEPVVEGGRVNANPVWMADGRFYYYREDGRHHPSLQVIDADGNDSKVTDVLEYQHIDVHP
;
A
#
# COMPACT_ATOMS: atom_id res chain seq x y z
N MET A 1 -21.91 45.42 -11.25
CA MET A 1 -21.26 44.35 -12.05
C MET A 1 -20.22 45.00 -12.96
N HIS A 2 -19.04 44.40 -13.16
CA HIS A 2 -17.90 44.87 -14.00
C HIS A 2 -16.70 45.62 -13.36
N ARG A 3 -16.37 45.44 -12.07
CA ARG A 3 -15.05 45.89 -11.55
C ARG A 3 -14.32 44.99 -10.54
N PHE A 4 -14.80 43.77 -10.30
CA PHE A 4 -14.17 42.85 -9.34
C PHE A 4 -13.50 41.61 -9.97
N LEU A 5 -13.50 41.47 -11.30
CA LEU A 5 -12.99 40.28 -11.99
C LEU A 5 -11.60 40.41 -12.64
N ILE A 6 -10.91 41.55 -12.49
CA ILE A 6 -9.61 41.80 -13.16
C ILE A 6 -8.41 41.67 -12.19
N GLY A 7 -8.64 41.65 -10.88
CA GLY A 7 -7.56 41.50 -9.88
C GLY A 7 -7.08 40.06 -9.63
N LEU A 8 -7.82 39.05 -10.08
CA LEU A 8 -7.54 37.64 -9.77
C LEU A 8 -6.84 36.87 -10.91
N VAL A 9 -6.71 37.49 -12.10
CA VAL A 9 -6.08 36.87 -13.27
C VAL A 9 -4.60 37.25 -13.40
N LEU A 10 -4.12 38.31 -12.72
CA LEU A 10 -2.74 38.80 -12.84
C LEU A 10 -1.77 38.33 -11.74
N CYS A 11 -2.23 37.58 -10.73
CA CYS A 11 -1.34 36.92 -9.75
C CYS A 11 -1.01 35.46 -10.12
N ALA A 12 -1.60 34.93 -11.20
CA ALA A 12 -1.41 33.54 -11.63
C ALA A 12 -0.19 33.33 -12.55
N CYS A 13 0.54 34.38 -12.92
CA CYS A 13 1.60 34.31 -13.95
C CYS A 13 3.02 34.65 -13.48
N SER A 14 3.29 34.76 -12.17
CA SER A 14 4.64 35.15 -11.72
C SER A 14 5.11 34.42 -10.46
N VAL A 15 4.95 33.10 -10.40
CA VAL A 15 5.87 32.20 -9.66
C VAL A 15 5.89 30.84 -10.37
N MET A 16 6.32 30.81 -11.64
CA MET A 16 6.84 29.57 -12.22
C MET A 16 8.30 29.44 -11.79
N HIS A 17 8.53 29.09 -10.53
CA HIS A 17 9.76 28.40 -10.21
C HIS A 17 9.63 27.00 -10.78
N THR A 18 10.45 26.71 -11.79
CA THR A 18 10.70 25.36 -12.28
C THR A 18 11.38 24.57 -11.17
N ALA A 19 10.59 24.13 -10.18
CA ALA A 19 10.94 22.96 -9.40
C ALA A 19 10.80 21.77 -10.35
N TRP A 20 11.84 21.52 -11.13
CA TRP A 20 12.02 20.20 -11.73
C TRP A 20 12.32 19.28 -10.56
N ALA A 21 11.27 18.72 -9.95
CA ALA A 21 11.44 17.43 -9.29
C ALA A 21 12.13 16.54 -10.33
N HIS A 22 13.22 15.88 -9.95
CA HIS A 22 13.90 14.94 -10.82
C HIS A 22 12.89 13.86 -11.21
N MET A 23 12.25 14.04 -12.36
CA MET A 23 11.50 12.98 -13.01
C MET A 23 12.57 11.97 -13.40
N PRO A 24 12.45 10.70 -12.99
CA PRO A 24 13.34 9.65 -13.47
C PRO A 24 13.41 9.77 -14.99
N GLU A 25 14.61 9.89 -15.56
CA GLU A 25 14.81 9.99 -17.01
C GLU A 25 14.26 8.75 -17.75
N ASP A 26 14.02 7.65 -17.02
CA ASP A 26 13.40 6.45 -17.54
C ASP A 26 11.87 6.54 -17.52
N SER A 27 11.30 7.04 -18.63
CA SER A 27 9.87 6.97 -18.90
C SER A 27 9.32 5.54 -18.99
N ALA A 28 10.19 4.52 -18.94
CA ALA A 28 9.83 3.11 -18.90
C ALA A 28 9.94 2.48 -17.51
N LEU A 29 10.05 3.27 -16.42
CA LEU A 29 9.91 2.74 -15.07
C LEU A 29 8.59 1.95 -14.98
N LEU A 30 8.64 0.71 -14.51
CA LEU A 30 7.52 -0.26 -14.46
C LEU A 30 7.03 -0.81 -15.81
N MET A 31 7.68 -0.45 -16.93
CA MET A 31 7.33 -0.94 -18.26
C MET A 31 8.42 -1.84 -18.84
N PRO A 32 8.05 -2.87 -19.62
CA PRO A 32 9.03 -3.66 -20.37
C PRO A 32 9.88 -2.76 -21.28
N ARG A 33 11.19 -2.65 -21.02
CA ARG A 33 12.08 -1.91 -21.92
C ARG A 33 12.23 -2.67 -23.25
N PRO A 34 12.22 -1.96 -24.40
CA PRO A 34 12.43 -2.61 -25.68
C PRO A 34 13.81 -3.27 -25.75
N PHE A 35 13.96 -4.29 -26.60
CA PHE A 35 15.24 -4.98 -26.88
C PHE A 35 15.87 -5.78 -25.72
N GLN A 36 15.12 -6.13 -24.69
CA GLN A 36 15.60 -6.97 -23.57
C GLN A 36 15.19 -8.46 -23.66
N ASN A 37 14.95 -8.99 -24.87
CA ASN A 37 14.57 -10.39 -25.11
C ASN A 37 13.43 -10.91 -24.20
N TRP A 38 12.32 -10.18 -24.20
CA TRP A 38 11.12 -10.60 -23.48
C TRP A 38 10.52 -11.90 -24.04
N LYS A 39 10.05 -12.75 -23.14
CA LYS A 39 9.38 -14.02 -23.37
C LYS A 39 8.11 -14.07 -22.53
N THR A 40 7.16 -14.88 -22.97
CA THR A 40 5.91 -15.11 -22.25
C THR A 40 5.79 -16.61 -21.96
N LEU A 41 5.53 -16.93 -20.69
CA LEU A 41 5.14 -18.26 -20.24
C LEU A 41 3.64 -18.21 -20.01
N GLU A 42 2.89 -18.98 -20.81
CA GLU A 42 1.44 -19.06 -20.66
C GLU A 42 1.06 -20.22 -19.73
N THR A 43 0.09 -19.95 -18.86
CA THR A 43 -0.64 -20.96 -18.08
C THR A 43 -2.12 -20.93 -18.49
N ASP A 44 -2.99 -21.62 -17.76
CA ASP A 44 -4.43 -21.62 -18.04
C ASP A 44 -5.03 -20.22 -17.83
N HIS A 45 -4.63 -19.52 -16.76
CA HIS A 45 -5.23 -18.23 -16.37
C HIS A 45 -4.29 -17.02 -16.50
N PHE A 46 -3.00 -17.22 -16.80
CA PHE A 46 -2.01 -16.14 -16.82
C PHE A 46 -1.10 -16.16 -18.04
N ARG A 47 -0.56 -14.98 -18.33
CA ARG A 47 0.57 -14.76 -19.23
C ARG A 47 1.69 -14.08 -18.48
N ILE A 48 2.73 -14.83 -18.16
CA ILE A 48 3.85 -14.35 -17.37
C ILE A 48 4.94 -13.87 -18.32
N ASN A 49 5.15 -12.56 -18.34
CA ASN A 49 6.10 -11.85 -19.19
C ASN A 49 7.39 -11.60 -18.41
N TYR A 50 8.50 -12.10 -18.93
CA TYR A 50 9.81 -12.08 -18.29
C TYR A 50 10.92 -11.90 -19.32
N ARG A 51 12.10 -11.45 -18.90
CA ARG A 51 13.31 -11.54 -19.75
C ARG A 51 13.89 -12.93 -19.70
N ASP A 52 14.41 -13.42 -20.82
CA ASP A 52 14.99 -14.76 -20.97
C ASP A 52 15.79 -15.30 -19.76
N ARG A 53 16.67 -14.50 -19.16
CA ARG A 53 17.46 -14.84 -17.97
C ARG A 53 16.65 -15.23 -16.73
N HIS A 54 15.39 -14.82 -16.67
CA HIS A 54 14.49 -15.01 -15.53
C HIS A 54 13.53 -16.20 -15.69
N LEU A 55 13.75 -17.06 -16.69
CA LEU A 55 12.93 -18.26 -16.92
C LEU A 55 12.71 -19.11 -15.65
N PRO A 56 13.74 -19.42 -14.82
CA PRO A 56 13.51 -20.22 -13.61
C PRO A 56 12.57 -19.54 -12.60
N PHE A 57 12.65 -18.22 -12.48
CA PHE A 57 11.75 -17.46 -11.62
C PHE A 57 10.33 -17.44 -12.19
N ALA A 58 10.18 -17.23 -13.50
CA ALA A 58 8.89 -17.28 -14.18
C ALA A 58 8.20 -18.65 -14.05
N GLN A 59 8.94 -19.75 -14.13
CA GLN A 59 8.40 -21.10 -13.91
C GLN A 59 7.90 -21.32 -12.48
N ARG A 60 8.64 -20.84 -11.47
CA ARG A 60 8.18 -20.89 -10.07
C ARG A 60 6.93 -20.03 -9.87
N MET A 61 6.92 -18.83 -10.43
CA MET A 61 5.77 -17.93 -10.37
C MET A 61 4.55 -18.54 -11.06
N ALA A 62 4.72 -19.23 -12.19
CA ALA A 62 3.63 -19.93 -12.89
C ALA A 62 2.95 -20.98 -12.02
N ALA A 63 3.72 -21.78 -11.27
CA ALA A 63 3.18 -22.77 -10.36
C ALA A 63 2.41 -22.13 -9.20
N VAL A 64 2.92 -21.02 -8.65
CA VAL A 64 2.25 -20.24 -7.61
C VAL A 64 0.97 -19.59 -8.15
N ALA A 65 1.01 -19.04 -9.36
CA ALA A 65 -0.09 -18.33 -9.99
C ALA A 65 -1.37 -19.15 -10.06
N GLU A 66 -1.27 -20.39 -10.57
CA GLU A 66 -2.42 -21.28 -10.70
C GLU A 66 -2.96 -21.75 -9.34
N LYS A 67 -2.09 -21.95 -8.35
CA LYS A 67 -2.49 -22.25 -6.97
C LYS A 67 -3.25 -21.07 -6.35
N VAL A 68 -2.75 -19.85 -6.52
CA VAL A 68 -3.39 -18.63 -6.01
C VAL A 68 -4.73 -18.39 -6.72
N TYR A 69 -4.80 -18.61 -8.03
CA TYR A 69 -6.06 -18.51 -8.79
C TYR A 69 -7.14 -19.41 -8.20
N ALA A 70 -6.85 -20.70 -8.07
CA ALA A 70 -7.79 -21.68 -7.51
C ALA A 70 -8.23 -21.36 -6.08
N LYS A 71 -7.37 -20.71 -5.28
CA LYS A 71 -7.69 -20.26 -3.91
C LYS A 71 -8.57 -19.01 -3.90
N GLN A 72 -8.25 -18.01 -4.73
CA GLN A 72 -8.78 -16.66 -4.58
C GLN A 72 -10.03 -16.37 -5.40
N THR A 73 -10.21 -16.98 -6.59
CA THR A 73 -11.43 -16.74 -7.38
C THR A 73 -12.73 -17.16 -6.68
N PRO A 74 -12.80 -18.28 -5.92
CA PRO A 74 -14.01 -18.62 -5.18
C PRO A 74 -14.27 -17.67 -4.00
N ARG A 75 -13.21 -17.18 -3.34
CA ARG A 75 -13.33 -16.24 -2.21
C ARG A 75 -13.89 -14.90 -2.66
N LEU A 76 -13.36 -14.36 -3.76
CA LEU A 76 -13.79 -13.07 -4.30
C LEU A 76 -15.06 -13.18 -5.18
N GLN A 77 -15.50 -14.40 -5.49
CA GLN A 77 -16.62 -14.70 -6.39
C GLN A 77 -16.49 -14.02 -7.75
N TRP A 78 -15.26 -13.99 -8.29
CA TRP A 78 -14.96 -13.37 -9.56
C TRP A 78 -13.87 -14.14 -10.30
N GLU A 79 -14.09 -14.33 -11.60
CA GLU A 79 -13.13 -14.91 -12.52
C GLU A 79 -12.88 -13.91 -13.66
N PRO A 80 -11.63 -13.50 -13.91
CA PRO A 80 -11.29 -12.69 -15.06
C PRO A 80 -11.72 -13.37 -16.38
N GLU A 81 -12.39 -12.62 -17.26
CA GLU A 81 -12.85 -13.14 -18.56
C GLU A 81 -11.68 -13.53 -19.49
N SER A 82 -10.52 -12.93 -19.29
CA SER A 82 -9.30 -13.15 -20.08
C SER A 82 -8.12 -13.41 -19.16
N LYS A 83 -7.10 -14.10 -19.70
CA LYS A 83 -5.84 -14.33 -18.97
C LYS A 83 -5.27 -13.02 -18.44
N THR A 84 -4.81 -13.04 -17.20
CA THR A 84 -4.18 -11.88 -16.57
C THR A 84 -2.72 -11.80 -16.97
N GLU A 85 -2.27 -10.61 -17.37
CA GLU A 85 -0.88 -10.36 -17.74
C GLU A 85 -0.04 -10.09 -16.49
N VAL A 86 1.04 -10.83 -16.31
CA VAL A 86 1.97 -10.66 -15.19
C VAL A 86 3.31 -10.20 -15.75
N VAL A 87 3.89 -9.14 -15.23
CA VAL A 87 5.19 -8.61 -15.68
C VAL A 87 6.22 -8.73 -14.57
N ILE A 88 7.27 -9.52 -14.81
CA ILE A 88 8.39 -9.66 -13.87
C ILE A 88 9.43 -8.57 -14.14
N ILE A 89 9.71 -7.75 -13.12
CA ILE A 89 10.61 -6.60 -13.21
C ILE A 89 11.81 -6.79 -12.26
N ASP A 90 13.02 -6.49 -12.75
CA ASP A 90 14.26 -6.47 -11.95
C ASP A 90 14.95 -5.10 -11.94
N SER A 91 14.37 -4.09 -12.59
CA SER A 91 15.00 -2.78 -12.77
C SER A 91 14.84 -1.86 -11.56
N TYR A 92 14.34 -2.40 -10.45
CA TYR A 92 14.10 -1.68 -9.22
C TYR A 92 14.55 -2.54 -8.04
N ASP A 93 15.46 -2.00 -7.24
CA ASP A 93 16.04 -2.67 -6.08
C ASP A 93 15.17 -2.48 -4.84
N GLY A 94 13.90 -2.83 -4.97
CA GLY A 94 12.92 -2.85 -3.87
C GLY A 94 11.85 -3.91 -4.10
N SER A 95 11.06 -4.15 -3.06
CA SER A 95 9.96 -5.14 -3.06
C SER A 95 8.64 -4.40 -3.17
N ASN A 96 7.88 -4.68 -4.22
CA ASN A 96 6.55 -4.13 -4.45
C ASN A 96 5.91 -4.78 -5.69
N GLY A 97 4.66 -4.45 -5.92
CA GLY A 97 3.98 -4.68 -7.18
C GLY A 97 3.03 -3.54 -7.51
N GLY A 98 2.21 -3.76 -8.52
CA GLY A 98 1.10 -2.87 -8.79
C GLY A 98 0.20 -3.44 -9.87
N ALA A 99 -1.09 -3.37 -9.61
CA ALA A 99 -2.13 -3.92 -10.46
C ALA A 99 -2.93 -2.83 -11.15
N THR A 100 -3.39 -3.15 -12.35
CA THR A 100 -4.38 -2.35 -13.08
C THR A 100 -5.28 -3.24 -13.91
N VAL A 101 -6.53 -2.82 -14.03
CA VAL A 101 -7.53 -3.46 -14.89
C VAL A 101 -7.62 -2.76 -16.25
N LEU A 102 -6.82 -1.71 -16.47
CA LEU A 102 -6.85 -0.89 -17.68
C LEU A 102 -5.50 -0.93 -18.42
N PRO A 103 -5.51 -1.08 -19.75
CA PRO A 103 -6.66 -1.38 -20.60
C PRO A 103 -7.09 -2.86 -20.55
N PHE A 104 -6.33 -3.72 -19.85
CA PHE A 104 -6.62 -5.13 -19.59
C PHE A 104 -6.08 -5.49 -18.19
N ASN A 105 -6.50 -6.63 -17.65
CA ASN A 105 -6.01 -7.12 -16.35
C ASN A 105 -4.51 -7.39 -16.42
N ARG A 106 -3.73 -6.59 -15.68
CA ARG A 106 -2.29 -6.70 -15.61
C ARG A 106 -1.77 -6.28 -14.25
N PHE A 107 -0.76 -6.98 -13.76
CA PHE A 107 0.06 -6.47 -12.67
C PHE A 107 1.55 -6.72 -12.90
N PHE A 108 2.38 -5.95 -12.22
CA PHE A 108 3.83 -6.14 -12.20
C PHE A 108 4.30 -6.58 -10.82
N ILE A 109 5.37 -7.35 -10.78
CA ILE A 109 6.02 -7.79 -9.54
C ILE A 109 7.51 -7.49 -9.66
N PHE A 110 8.07 -6.85 -8.63
CA PHE A 110 9.52 -6.75 -8.47
C PHE A 110 10.09 -8.04 -7.89
N MET A 111 11.15 -8.55 -8.53
CA MET A 111 11.73 -9.85 -8.17
C MET A 111 12.35 -9.90 -6.77
N ASN A 112 12.83 -8.76 -6.28
CA ASN A 112 13.58 -8.67 -5.04
C ASN A 112 12.64 -8.90 -3.86
N ALA A 113 12.97 -9.89 -3.03
CA ALA A 113 12.27 -10.13 -1.78
C ALA A 113 12.67 -9.07 -0.75
N PRO A 114 11.75 -8.67 0.15
CA PRO A 114 12.03 -7.64 1.13
C PRO A 114 13.07 -8.16 2.11
N VAL A 115 14.04 -7.31 2.45
CA VAL A 115 15.07 -7.60 3.47
C VAL A 115 14.81 -6.86 4.78
N GLU A 116 13.90 -5.89 4.76
CA GLU A 116 13.47 -5.09 5.90
C GLU A 116 12.08 -4.49 5.64
N GLY A 117 11.52 -3.84 6.66
CA GLY A 117 10.29 -3.05 6.54
C GLY A 117 9.01 -3.88 6.52
N GLU A 118 7.93 -3.24 6.03
CA GLU A 118 6.56 -3.69 6.24
C GLU A 118 6.18 -4.94 5.41
N LEU A 119 6.92 -5.19 4.32
CA LEU A 119 6.71 -6.34 3.43
C LEU A 119 7.48 -7.59 3.88
N LEU A 120 8.43 -7.44 4.82
CA LEU A 120 9.17 -8.58 5.37
C LEU A 120 8.31 -9.32 6.41
N ASP A 121 7.98 -10.58 6.12
CA ASP A 121 7.34 -11.49 7.05
C ASP A 121 7.84 -12.94 6.88
N ASN A 122 7.15 -13.90 7.51
CA ASN A 122 7.53 -15.33 7.50
C ASN A 122 7.08 -16.10 6.25
N SER A 123 6.39 -15.44 5.30
CA SER A 123 5.76 -16.09 4.15
C SER A 123 6.73 -16.23 2.96
N PRO A 124 6.45 -17.18 2.04
CA PRO A 124 7.15 -17.21 0.76
C PRO A 124 6.79 -15.96 -0.06
N TRP A 125 7.75 -15.03 -0.21
CA TRP A 125 7.57 -13.75 -0.90
C TRP A 125 6.76 -13.83 -2.20
N ILE A 126 7.07 -14.82 -3.07
CA ILE A 126 6.39 -14.98 -4.37
C ILE A 126 4.89 -15.26 -4.17
N GLU A 127 4.50 -16.09 -3.20
CA GLU A 127 3.10 -16.40 -2.93
C GLU A 127 2.37 -15.20 -2.34
N GLN A 128 2.99 -14.48 -1.41
CA GLN A 128 2.42 -13.29 -0.82
C GLN A 128 2.20 -12.18 -1.84
N VAL A 129 3.26 -11.75 -2.54
CA VAL A 129 3.17 -10.63 -3.50
C VAL A 129 2.22 -10.97 -4.65
N PHE A 130 2.24 -12.22 -5.14
CA PHE A 130 1.32 -12.63 -6.20
C PHE A 130 -0.12 -12.64 -5.71
N THR A 131 -0.37 -13.12 -4.49
CA THR A 131 -1.72 -13.09 -3.89
C THR A 131 -2.21 -11.65 -3.76
N HIS A 132 -1.37 -10.74 -3.26
CA HIS A 132 -1.70 -9.33 -3.13
C HIS A 132 -2.14 -8.71 -4.46
N GLU A 133 -1.27 -8.82 -5.48
CA GLU A 133 -1.54 -8.21 -6.79
C GLU A 133 -2.72 -8.87 -7.52
N PHE A 134 -2.90 -10.17 -7.36
CA PHE A 134 -4.03 -10.86 -7.97
C PHE A 134 -5.37 -10.51 -7.30
N VAL A 135 -5.38 -10.31 -5.98
CA VAL A 135 -6.59 -9.83 -5.27
C VAL A 135 -6.99 -8.45 -5.78
N HIS A 136 -6.04 -7.56 -6.09
CA HIS A 136 -6.36 -6.29 -6.75
C HIS A 136 -7.08 -6.50 -8.09
N ILE A 137 -6.62 -7.45 -8.93
CA ILE A 137 -7.32 -7.78 -10.18
C ILE A 137 -8.73 -8.31 -9.89
N LEU A 138 -8.86 -9.29 -8.99
CA LEU A 138 -10.16 -9.89 -8.65
C LEU A 138 -11.13 -8.90 -8.04
N HIS A 139 -10.63 -7.88 -7.32
CA HIS A 139 -11.43 -6.82 -6.72
C HIS A 139 -11.81 -5.73 -7.73
N LEU A 140 -10.82 -5.19 -8.45
CA LEU A 140 -11.03 -4.03 -9.32
C LEU A 140 -11.76 -4.38 -10.62
N ASP A 141 -11.62 -5.62 -11.11
CA ASP A 141 -12.23 -6.06 -12.35
C ASP A 141 -13.73 -6.39 -12.20
N GLN A 142 -14.24 -6.51 -10.97
CA GLN A 142 -15.64 -6.85 -10.75
C GLN A 142 -16.60 -5.84 -11.36
N SER A 143 -17.67 -6.33 -11.98
CA SER A 143 -18.80 -5.52 -12.43
C SER A 143 -20.10 -6.25 -12.25
N ALA A 144 -21.17 -5.49 -12.01
CA ALA A 144 -22.52 -6.02 -11.95
C ALA A 144 -23.53 -5.04 -12.55
N GLY A 145 -24.68 -5.56 -13.00
CA GLY A 145 -25.81 -4.75 -13.46
C GLY A 145 -25.44 -3.72 -14.53
N GLY A 146 -25.79 -2.45 -14.28
CA GLY A 146 -25.55 -1.36 -15.22
C GLY A 146 -24.07 -1.15 -15.58
N GLN A 147 -23.14 -1.49 -14.68
CA GLN A 147 -21.71 -1.38 -14.96
C GLN A 147 -21.23 -2.42 -15.98
N THR A 148 -21.75 -3.64 -15.91
CA THR A 148 -21.51 -4.67 -16.94
C THR A 148 -22.07 -4.23 -18.30
N THR A 149 -23.25 -3.60 -18.33
CA THR A 149 -23.80 -3.04 -19.57
C THR A 149 -22.90 -1.94 -20.14
N LEU A 150 -22.42 -1.02 -19.31
CA LEU A 150 -21.47 0.03 -19.75
C LEU A 150 -20.18 -0.58 -20.30
N ARG A 151 -19.63 -1.60 -19.63
CA ARG A 151 -18.44 -2.32 -20.06
C ARG A 151 -18.64 -3.02 -21.41
N ASN A 152 -19.81 -3.63 -21.64
CA ASN A 152 -20.11 -4.30 -22.90
C ASN A 152 -20.23 -3.34 -24.09
N ILE A 153 -20.65 -2.09 -23.86
CA ILE A 153 -20.82 -1.07 -24.91
C ILE A 153 -19.51 -0.34 -25.18
N PHE A 154 -18.83 0.12 -24.13
CA PHE A 154 -17.66 0.99 -24.23
C PHE A 154 -16.33 0.25 -24.02
N GLY A 155 -16.38 -1.06 -23.81
CA GLY A 155 -15.22 -1.86 -23.46
C GLY A 155 -14.70 -1.51 -22.07
N ARG A 156 -13.39 -1.64 -21.89
CA ARG A 156 -12.70 -1.37 -20.63
C ARG A 156 -12.45 0.13 -20.42
N PHE A 157 -13.49 0.95 -20.55
CA PHE A 157 -13.48 2.37 -20.20
C PHE A 157 -13.51 2.54 -18.69
N PHE A 158 -12.72 3.44 -18.11
CA PHE A 158 -12.52 3.50 -16.65
C PHE A 158 -13.80 3.70 -15.83
N PHE A 159 -14.83 4.40 -16.35
CA PHE A 159 -16.12 4.53 -15.66
C PHE A 159 -16.92 3.21 -15.59
N ALA A 160 -16.55 2.19 -16.35
CA ALA A 160 -17.09 0.83 -16.31
C ALA A 160 -16.48 -0.05 -15.18
N PHE A 161 -15.61 0.53 -14.35
CA PHE A 161 -14.92 -0.12 -13.22
C PHE A 161 -15.17 0.68 -11.95
N PRO A 162 -16.28 0.43 -11.25
CA PRO A 162 -16.68 1.25 -10.10
C PRO A 162 -15.69 1.21 -8.94
N GLN A 163 -14.96 0.11 -8.80
CA GLN A 163 -14.01 -0.11 -7.70
C GLN A 163 -12.76 0.76 -7.78
N ILE A 164 -12.36 1.23 -8.97
CA ILE A 164 -11.23 2.16 -9.15
C ILE A 164 -11.46 3.49 -8.40
N PHE A 165 -12.73 3.84 -8.14
CA PHE A 165 -13.10 5.06 -7.42
C PHE A 165 -13.28 4.85 -5.91
N SER A 166 -13.00 3.64 -5.41
CA SER A 166 -12.94 3.39 -3.97
C SER A 166 -11.72 4.09 -3.37
N PRO A 167 -11.77 4.54 -2.11
CA PRO A 167 -10.57 4.94 -1.39
C PRO A 167 -9.52 3.83 -1.40
N ALA A 168 -8.24 4.17 -1.53
CA ALA A 168 -7.17 3.19 -1.67
C ALA A 168 -7.07 2.21 -0.49
N TRP A 169 -7.43 2.62 0.73
CA TRP A 169 -7.45 1.72 1.89
C TRP A 169 -8.46 0.56 1.73
N VAL A 170 -9.48 0.71 0.87
CA VAL A 170 -10.42 -0.38 0.57
C VAL A 170 -9.74 -1.46 -0.27
N SER A 171 -9.04 -1.06 -1.34
CA SER A 171 -8.37 -1.97 -2.27
C SER A 171 -7.10 -2.57 -1.65
N GLU A 172 -6.25 -1.75 -1.05
CA GLU A 172 -5.06 -2.23 -0.35
C GLU A 172 -5.43 -3.09 0.86
N GLY A 173 -6.47 -2.70 1.60
CA GLY A 173 -6.93 -3.43 2.77
C GLY A 173 -7.37 -4.85 2.46
N ILE A 174 -8.17 -5.06 1.40
CA ILE A 174 -8.62 -6.41 1.04
C ILE A 174 -7.44 -7.25 0.54
N ALA A 175 -6.52 -6.65 -0.20
CA ALA A 175 -5.33 -7.35 -0.67
C ALA A 175 -4.43 -7.81 0.49
N VAL A 176 -4.25 -6.96 1.51
CA VAL A 176 -3.53 -7.34 2.76
C VAL A 176 -4.29 -8.38 3.57
N TYR A 177 -5.62 -8.28 3.63
CA TYR A 177 -6.45 -9.25 4.34
C TYR A 177 -6.37 -10.64 3.69
N GLU A 178 -6.46 -10.73 2.37
CA GLU A 178 -6.47 -12.00 1.63
C GLU A 178 -5.09 -12.65 1.42
N GLU A 179 -4.00 -11.87 1.47
CA GLU A 179 -2.64 -12.43 1.55
C GLU A 179 -2.33 -13.00 2.95
N THR A 180 -3.07 -12.57 3.97
CA THR A 180 -2.85 -12.97 5.36
C THR A 180 -3.46 -14.34 5.64
N ASP A 181 -2.66 -15.25 6.23
CA ASP A 181 -3.08 -16.60 6.61
C ASP A 181 -2.69 -16.83 8.07
N ALA A 182 -3.68 -16.74 8.97
CA ALA A 182 -3.47 -16.85 10.40
C ALA A 182 -3.01 -18.26 10.81
N ASP A 183 -3.48 -19.32 10.17
CA ASP A 183 -3.09 -20.70 10.51
C ASP A 183 -1.60 -20.95 10.20
N LYS A 184 -1.10 -20.32 9.12
CA LYS A 184 0.31 -20.40 8.73
C LYS A 184 1.20 -19.32 9.33
N GLN A 185 0.62 -18.34 10.01
CA GLN A 185 1.33 -17.15 10.49
C GLN A 185 2.02 -16.38 9.35
N PHE A 186 1.35 -16.27 8.20
CA PHE A 186 1.84 -15.63 6.97
C PHE A 186 1.08 -14.34 6.66
N GLY A 187 1.72 -13.45 5.90
CA GLY A 187 1.16 -12.20 5.44
C GLY A 187 1.32 -11.09 6.48
N ARG A 188 1.19 -9.85 6.00
CA ARG A 188 1.42 -8.65 6.83
C ARG A 188 0.53 -8.57 8.06
N GLY A 189 -0.68 -9.12 8.00
CA GLY A 189 -1.57 -9.20 9.16
C GLY A 189 -1.05 -10.03 10.33
N GLN A 190 -0.02 -10.86 10.12
CA GLN A 190 0.68 -11.63 11.16
C GLN A 190 2.05 -11.02 11.53
N SER A 191 2.42 -9.89 10.94
CA SER A 191 3.70 -9.23 11.19
C SER A 191 3.68 -8.49 12.54
N ALA A 192 4.69 -8.76 13.37
CA ALA A 192 4.93 -7.99 14.59
C ALA A 192 5.16 -6.50 14.32
N PHE A 193 5.64 -6.15 13.12
CA PHE A 193 5.82 -4.76 12.69
C PHE A 193 4.48 -4.06 12.43
N TYR A 194 3.55 -4.70 11.72
CA TYR A 194 2.18 -4.18 11.52
C TYR A 194 1.45 -3.97 12.86
N ASP A 195 1.58 -4.95 13.74
CA ASP A 195 1.00 -4.91 15.09
C ASP A 195 1.63 -3.77 15.94
N ALA A 196 2.93 -3.53 15.82
CA ALA A 196 3.61 -2.40 16.45
C ALA A 196 3.19 -1.04 15.87
N MET A 197 3.02 -0.95 14.55
CA MET A 197 2.56 0.28 13.89
C MET A 197 1.15 0.66 14.37
N MET A 198 0.22 -0.30 14.41
CA MET A 198 -1.15 0.00 14.86
C MET A 198 -1.22 0.29 16.37
N ARG A 199 -0.35 -0.32 17.19
CA ARG A 199 -0.19 0.09 18.60
C ARG A 199 0.25 1.54 18.75
N ALA A 200 1.20 1.99 17.95
CA ALA A 200 1.66 3.37 17.99
C ALA A 200 0.56 4.34 17.52
N GLU A 201 -0.25 3.93 16.54
CA GLU A 201 -1.46 4.66 16.13
C GLU A 201 -2.50 4.75 17.25
N TYR A 202 -2.70 3.67 18.01
CA TYR A 202 -3.56 3.67 19.20
C TYR A 202 -3.08 4.68 20.24
N GLN A 203 -1.76 4.74 20.52
CA GLN A 203 -1.18 5.70 21.48
C GLN A 203 -1.30 7.15 21.01
N LYS A 204 -1.18 7.41 19.70
CA LYS A 204 -1.24 8.75 19.11
C LYS A 204 -2.69 9.24 18.88
N GLY A 205 -3.62 8.32 18.73
CA GLY A 205 -5.00 8.57 18.31
C GLY A 205 -5.20 8.22 16.83
N PHE A 206 -6.27 7.47 16.56
CA PHE A 206 -6.57 6.96 15.23
C PHE A 206 -6.98 8.06 14.24
N ARG A 207 -6.66 7.82 12.97
CA ARG A 207 -7.07 8.69 11.86
C ARG A 207 -8.57 8.60 11.60
N SER A 208 -9.15 9.72 11.21
CA SER A 208 -10.55 9.78 10.78
C SER A 208 -10.74 9.17 9.38
N PHE A 209 -11.97 8.76 9.10
CA PHE A 209 -12.41 8.28 7.78
C PHE A 209 -11.98 9.20 6.63
N SER A 210 -12.17 10.52 6.80
CA SER A 210 -11.81 11.51 5.79
C SER A 210 -10.31 11.62 5.60
N GLN A 211 -9.52 11.66 6.68
CA GLN A 211 -8.06 11.73 6.58
C GLN A 211 -7.53 10.54 5.78
N LEU A 212 -7.93 9.31 6.12
CA LEU A 212 -7.44 8.14 5.41
C LEU A 212 -7.95 8.07 3.96
N SER A 213 -9.21 8.46 3.71
CA SER A 213 -9.80 8.39 2.38
C SER A 213 -9.22 9.40 1.38
N TYR A 214 -8.78 10.58 1.85
CA TYR A 214 -8.20 11.61 0.98
C TYR A 214 -6.67 11.64 1.00
N GLN A 215 -6.05 11.40 2.15
CA GLN A 215 -4.61 11.57 2.37
C GLN A 215 -3.87 10.25 2.53
N GLY A 216 -4.55 9.13 2.81
CA GLY A 216 -3.86 7.90 3.25
C GLY A 216 -2.76 7.40 2.31
N TYR A 217 -2.90 7.58 0.99
CA TYR A 217 -1.89 7.16 0.02
C TYR A 217 -0.73 8.16 -0.13
N TRP A 218 -1.01 9.46 0.03
CA TRP A 218 -0.04 10.55 -0.15
C TRP A 218 0.43 11.17 1.17
N GLY A 219 0.01 10.56 2.29
CA GLY A 219 0.31 10.99 3.63
C GLY A 219 1.81 10.95 3.86
N THR A 220 2.35 12.05 4.39
CA THR A 220 3.78 12.12 4.69
C THR A 220 4.09 11.81 6.14
N ASP A 221 3.06 11.59 6.94
CA ASP A 221 3.10 11.27 8.35
C ASP A 221 3.30 9.76 8.57
N TRP A 222 4.05 9.43 9.63
CA TRP A 222 4.25 8.05 10.04
C TRP A 222 2.97 7.47 10.69
N PRO A 223 2.64 6.18 10.47
CA PRO A 223 3.37 5.24 9.62
C PRO A 223 3.19 5.53 8.13
N SER A 224 4.20 5.18 7.32
CA SER A 224 4.01 5.06 5.86
C SER A 224 3.09 3.86 5.57
N GLY A 225 2.48 3.80 4.39
CA GLY A 225 1.62 2.66 4.05
C GLY A 225 0.29 2.62 4.81
N GLN A 226 -0.22 3.78 5.26
CA GLN A 226 -1.43 3.88 6.10
C GLN A 226 -2.65 3.15 5.49
N VAL A 227 -2.79 3.18 4.17
CA VAL A 227 -3.88 2.51 3.44
C VAL A 227 -3.83 0.99 3.59
N TYR A 228 -2.64 0.40 3.65
CA TYR A 228 -2.45 -1.03 3.87
C TYR A 228 -2.76 -1.40 5.32
N LEU A 229 -2.16 -0.65 6.25
CA LEU A 229 -2.31 -0.88 7.68
C LEU A 229 -3.77 -0.73 8.12
N TYR A 230 -4.37 0.45 7.91
CA TYR A 230 -5.77 0.69 8.29
C TYR A 230 -6.75 -0.15 7.47
N GLY A 231 -6.43 -0.42 6.21
CA GLY A 231 -7.25 -1.26 5.35
C GLY A 231 -7.36 -2.69 5.89
N TYR A 232 -6.22 -3.32 6.22
CA TYR A 232 -6.20 -4.66 6.80
C TYR A 232 -7.07 -4.77 8.05
N TYR A 233 -6.81 -3.90 9.03
CA TYR A 233 -7.54 -3.88 10.29
C TYR A 233 -9.02 -3.54 10.11
N PHE A 234 -9.39 -2.80 9.05
CA PHE A 234 -10.79 -2.55 8.72
C PHE A 234 -11.50 -3.84 8.27
N TYR A 235 -10.89 -4.66 7.40
CA TYR A 235 -11.48 -5.95 7.02
C TYR A 235 -11.45 -6.95 8.18
N GLU A 236 -10.42 -6.92 9.03
CA GLU A 236 -10.41 -7.69 10.28
C GLU A 236 -11.61 -7.30 11.16
N PHE A 237 -11.84 -6.00 11.36
CA PHE A 237 -13.01 -5.48 12.08
C PHE A 237 -14.32 -5.96 11.48
N LEU A 238 -14.50 -5.82 10.16
CA LEU A 238 -15.72 -6.24 9.49
C LEU A 238 -15.97 -7.73 9.69
N SER A 239 -14.93 -8.55 9.51
CA SER A 239 -15.01 -9.99 9.73
C SER A 239 -15.33 -10.34 11.18
N ALA A 240 -14.69 -9.67 12.15
CA ALA A 240 -14.87 -9.95 13.57
C ALA A 240 -16.25 -9.51 14.10
N GLN A 241 -16.78 -8.38 13.62
CA GLN A 241 -18.04 -7.80 14.12
C GLN A 241 -19.27 -8.25 13.33
N TYR A 242 -19.14 -8.41 12.02
CA TYR A 242 -20.26 -8.67 11.12
C TYR A 242 -20.18 -10.02 10.40
N GLY A 243 -19.05 -10.72 10.53
CA GLY A 243 -18.75 -11.94 9.79
C GLY A 243 -18.11 -11.68 8.43
N GLU A 244 -17.30 -12.63 7.99
CA GLU A 244 -16.52 -12.56 6.75
C GLU A 244 -17.41 -12.25 5.53
N GLU A 245 -18.56 -12.92 5.40
CA GLU A 245 -19.48 -12.71 4.26
C GLU A 245 -19.95 -11.26 4.15
N LYS A 246 -20.16 -10.56 5.27
CA LYS A 246 -20.53 -9.14 5.25
C LYS A 246 -19.35 -8.24 4.84
N ALA A 247 -18.12 -8.62 5.16
CA ALA A 247 -16.92 -7.92 4.69
C ALA A 247 -16.80 -8.01 3.15
N PHE A 248 -17.06 -9.17 2.58
CA PHE A 248 -17.09 -9.34 1.12
C PHE A 248 -18.34 -8.73 0.46
N GLU A 249 -19.49 -8.72 1.13
CA GLU A 249 -20.68 -8.00 0.65
C GLU A 249 -20.40 -6.49 0.54
N TYR A 250 -19.66 -5.90 1.50
CA TYR A 250 -19.20 -4.50 1.43
C TYR A 250 -18.35 -4.23 0.20
N LEU A 251 -17.57 -5.21 -0.27
CA LEU A 251 -16.87 -5.10 -1.54
C LEU A 251 -17.84 -5.16 -2.71
N ARG A 252 -18.60 -6.25 -2.81
CA ARG A 252 -19.42 -6.60 -3.96
C ARG A 252 -20.57 -5.63 -4.23
N ASN A 253 -21.16 -5.02 -3.19
CA ASN A 253 -22.30 -4.13 -3.35
C ASN A 253 -21.97 -2.89 -4.22
N TRP A 254 -20.69 -2.56 -4.34
CA TRP A 254 -20.21 -1.43 -5.12
C TRP A 254 -20.06 -1.75 -6.61
N ASN A 255 -20.09 -3.03 -7.00
CA ASN A 255 -19.85 -3.48 -8.37
C ASN A 255 -20.90 -3.00 -9.38
N SER A 256 -22.11 -2.63 -8.92
CA SER A 256 -23.17 -2.07 -9.75
C SER A 256 -23.30 -0.55 -9.65
N ASN A 257 -22.43 0.12 -8.89
CA ASN A 257 -22.57 1.54 -8.63
C ASN A 257 -22.15 2.38 -9.85
N ILE A 258 -23.04 3.25 -10.34
CA ILE A 258 -22.79 4.10 -11.52
C ILE A 258 -22.22 5.48 -11.13
N ILE A 259 -22.47 5.94 -9.89
CA ILE A 259 -22.07 7.28 -9.44
C ILE A 259 -20.85 7.15 -8.50
N PRO A 260 -19.64 7.54 -8.94
CA PRO A 260 -18.42 7.39 -8.15
C PRO A 260 -18.46 8.08 -6.76
N TRP A 261 -17.56 7.68 -5.87
CA TRP A 261 -17.26 8.31 -4.57
C TRP A 261 -18.39 8.32 -3.50
N ARG A 262 -19.44 7.50 -3.63
CA ARG A 262 -20.53 7.42 -2.63
C ARG A 262 -20.29 6.39 -1.52
N MET A 263 -19.17 6.52 -0.81
CA MET A 263 -18.81 5.61 0.29
C MET A 263 -19.87 5.53 1.40
N GLN A 264 -20.60 6.62 1.63
CA GLN A 264 -21.74 6.64 2.56
C GLN A 264 -22.80 5.62 2.20
N SER A 265 -23.21 5.60 0.92
CA SER A 265 -24.23 4.69 0.42
C SER A 265 -23.74 3.24 0.46
N ARG A 266 -22.44 3.02 0.22
CA ARG A 266 -21.82 1.70 0.30
C ARG A 266 -21.98 1.07 1.69
N ALA A 267 -21.60 1.80 2.74
CA ALA A 267 -21.74 1.33 4.12
C ALA A 267 -23.22 1.15 4.50
N TYR A 268 -24.08 2.09 4.12
CA TYR A 268 -25.49 2.08 4.48
C TYR A 268 -26.23 0.88 3.90
N GLN A 269 -25.93 0.49 2.66
CA GLN A 269 -26.57 -0.64 2.01
C GLN A 269 -26.27 -2.00 2.65
N VAL A 270 -25.09 -2.17 3.27
CA VAL A 270 -24.69 -3.45 3.88
C VAL A 270 -24.99 -3.49 5.38
N PHE A 271 -24.71 -2.40 6.08
CA PHE A 271 -24.73 -2.34 7.54
C PHE A 271 -25.85 -1.46 8.11
N GLY A 272 -26.57 -0.71 7.29
CA GLY A 272 -27.56 0.29 7.75
C GLY A 272 -26.94 1.53 8.41
N LEU A 273 -25.61 1.68 8.33
CA LEU A 273 -24.83 2.76 8.92
C LEU A 273 -24.22 3.63 7.82
N ASN A 274 -24.12 4.94 8.04
CA ASN A 274 -23.26 5.76 7.19
C ASN A 274 -21.77 5.42 7.44
N ALA A 275 -20.89 5.87 6.54
CA ALA A 275 -19.49 5.48 6.57
C ALA A 275 -18.76 5.98 7.83
N GLU A 276 -19.09 7.17 8.34
CA GLU A 276 -18.50 7.71 9.56
C GLU A 276 -18.92 6.92 10.79
N ALA A 277 -20.18 6.51 10.89
CA ALA A 277 -20.66 5.69 12.00
C ALA A 277 -20.01 4.30 11.97
N LEU A 278 -19.85 3.70 10.79
CA LEU A 278 -19.10 2.46 10.63
C LEU A 278 -17.62 2.65 11.02
N TRP A 279 -17.01 3.78 10.64
CA TRP A 279 -15.64 4.11 11.01
C TRP A 279 -15.45 4.31 12.52
N GLN A 280 -16.42 4.93 13.19
CA GLN A 280 -16.41 5.07 14.65
C GLN A 280 -16.45 3.71 15.35
N GLN A 281 -17.25 2.76 14.84
CA GLN A 281 -17.24 1.40 15.37
C GLN A 281 -15.92 0.68 15.11
N TYR A 282 -15.32 0.91 13.94
CA TYR A 282 -13.99 0.41 13.63
C TYR A 282 -12.93 0.95 14.61
N GLN A 283 -12.93 2.26 14.89
CA GLN A 283 -12.03 2.85 15.87
C GLN A 283 -12.26 2.27 17.27
N ALA A 284 -13.50 2.12 17.72
CA ALA A 284 -13.81 1.51 19.01
C ALA A 284 -13.35 0.04 19.09
N TYR A 285 -13.43 -0.72 17.99
CA TYR A 285 -12.89 -2.06 17.89
C TYR A 285 -11.37 -2.08 18.09
N LEU A 286 -10.65 -1.17 17.44
CA LEU A 286 -9.20 -1.04 17.61
C LEU A 286 -8.82 -0.60 19.02
N GLU A 287 -9.52 0.38 19.59
CA GLU A 287 -9.31 0.83 20.96
C GLU A 287 -9.39 -0.36 21.93
N ASN A 288 -10.46 -1.15 21.84
CA ASN A 288 -10.63 -2.31 22.71
C ASN A 288 -9.56 -3.38 22.50
N LYS A 289 -9.19 -3.67 21.24
CA LYS A 289 -8.16 -4.66 20.90
C LYS A 289 -6.81 -4.27 21.47
N PHE A 290 -6.37 -3.03 21.23
CA PHE A 290 -5.04 -2.57 21.64
C PHE A 290 -4.95 -2.19 23.11
N GLU A 291 -6.04 -1.74 23.74
CA GLU A 291 -6.09 -1.58 25.21
C GLU A 291 -5.81 -2.91 25.91
N GLN A 292 -6.48 -3.99 25.50
CA GLN A 292 -6.26 -5.32 26.07
C GLN A 292 -4.86 -5.86 25.81
N GLN A 293 -4.30 -5.59 24.63
CA GLN A 293 -2.94 -6.00 24.29
C GLN A 293 -1.92 -5.24 25.15
N MET A 294 -2.03 -3.92 25.23
CA MET A 294 -1.13 -3.06 26.00
C MET A 294 -1.16 -3.38 27.50
N ALA A 295 -2.33 -3.73 28.06
CA ALA A 295 -2.44 -4.15 29.46
C ALA A 295 -1.65 -5.43 29.81
N ARG A 296 -1.28 -6.23 28.81
CA ARG A 296 -0.53 -7.50 28.99
C ARG A 296 0.96 -7.35 28.68
N LEU A 297 1.35 -6.30 27.97
CA LEU A 297 2.73 -6.07 27.58
C LEU A 297 3.52 -5.46 28.76
N PRO A 298 4.79 -5.85 28.93
CA PRO A 298 5.64 -5.19 29.91
C PRO A 298 5.82 -3.72 29.54
N VAL A 299 5.76 -2.84 30.54
CA VAL A 299 6.17 -1.45 30.36
C VAL A 299 7.69 -1.45 30.16
N VAL A 300 8.13 -0.96 29.01
CA VAL A 300 9.55 -0.74 28.73
C VAL A 300 9.82 0.73 29.01
N ASP A 301 10.61 1.01 30.04
CA ASP A 301 11.14 2.35 30.26
C ASP A 301 12.15 2.65 29.13
N TYR A 302 11.91 3.73 28.41
CA TYR A 302 12.82 4.23 27.38
C TYR A 302 12.95 5.74 27.51
N GLU A 303 14.12 6.25 27.14
CA GLU A 303 14.39 7.68 26.99
C GLU A 303 14.62 7.95 25.51
N PRO A 304 13.83 8.83 24.86
CA PRO A 304 14.04 9.15 23.46
C PRO A 304 15.36 9.89 23.28
N VAL A 305 16.27 9.34 22.48
CA VAL A 305 17.54 10.00 22.12
C VAL A 305 17.32 11.09 21.09
N VAL A 306 16.36 10.88 20.18
CA VAL A 306 15.96 11.83 19.14
C VAL A 306 14.44 11.92 19.13
N GLU A 307 13.92 13.15 19.23
CA GLU A 307 12.50 13.43 19.08
C GLU A 307 12.19 14.08 17.72
N GLY A 308 11.06 13.69 17.14
CA GLY A 308 10.62 14.21 15.83
C GLY A 308 11.36 13.60 14.64
N GLY A 309 11.24 14.24 13.48
CA GLY A 309 11.61 13.63 12.20
C GLY A 309 10.56 12.63 11.70
N ARG A 310 10.66 12.25 10.42
CA ARG A 310 9.78 11.23 9.80
C ARG A 310 10.44 9.85 9.91
N VAL A 311 11.75 9.79 9.63
CA VAL A 311 12.59 8.60 9.77
C VAL A 311 13.88 9.00 10.45
N ASN A 312 14.19 8.34 11.57
CA ASN A 312 15.50 8.36 12.19
C ASN A 312 16.03 6.92 12.15
N ALA A 313 17.16 6.68 11.50
CA ALA A 313 17.64 5.33 11.21
C ALA A 313 19.17 5.21 11.35
N ASN A 314 19.66 3.97 11.30
CA ASN A 314 21.09 3.63 11.38
C ASN A 314 21.80 4.30 12.59
N PRO A 315 21.31 4.07 13.82
CA PRO A 315 21.91 4.65 15.03
C PRO A 315 23.31 4.07 15.28
N VAL A 316 24.30 4.92 15.52
CA VAL A 316 25.68 4.52 15.84
C VAL A 316 26.23 5.32 17.00
N TRP A 317 26.62 4.62 18.08
CA TRP A 317 27.31 5.20 19.23
C TRP A 317 28.82 5.03 19.07
N MET A 318 29.54 6.13 19.20
CA MET A 318 31.00 6.17 19.23
C MET A 318 31.53 6.00 20.65
N ALA A 319 32.75 5.50 20.78
CA ALA A 319 33.42 5.33 22.07
C ALA A 319 33.66 6.65 22.83
N ASP A 320 33.64 7.79 22.12
CA ASP A 320 33.78 9.13 22.70
C ASP A 320 32.45 9.78 23.11
N GLY A 321 31.34 9.02 23.04
CA GLY A 321 30.01 9.48 23.43
C GLY A 321 29.22 10.19 22.33
N ARG A 322 29.78 10.37 21.13
CA ARG A 322 29.00 10.89 20.00
C ARG A 322 28.02 9.87 19.46
N PHE A 323 26.82 10.32 19.11
CA PHE A 323 25.77 9.50 18.51
C PHE A 323 25.45 9.99 17.10
N TYR A 324 25.68 9.15 16.10
CA TYR A 324 25.38 9.43 14.71
C TYR A 324 24.09 8.74 14.29
N TYR A 325 23.29 9.43 13.47
CA TYR A 325 22.07 8.86 12.92
C TYR A 325 21.68 9.51 11.59
N TYR A 326 20.97 8.77 10.76
CA TYR A 326 20.31 9.30 9.57
C TYR A 326 18.99 9.94 9.94
N ARG A 327 18.72 11.13 9.39
CA ARG A 327 17.47 11.87 9.57
C ARG A 327 16.84 12.21 8.24
N GLU A 328 15.57 11.89 8.11
CA GLU A 328 14.68 12.35 7.05
C GLU A 328 13.41 12.90 7.68
N ASP A 329 13.07 14.16 7.41
CA ASP A 329 11.91 14.84 7.99
C ASP A 329 10.85 15.22 6.94
N GLY A 330 11.10 14.87 5.67
CA GLY A 330 10.24 15.21 4.53
C GLY A 330 10.21 16.71 4.19
N ARG A 331 11.05 17.54 4.82
CA ARG A 331 11.13 19.00 4.62
C ARG A 331 12.50 19.43 4.12
N HIS A 332 13.55 18.76 4.57
CA HIS A 332 14.93 19.00 4.18
C HIS A 332 15.51 17.78 3.47
N HIS A 333 16.65 17.98 2.79
CA HIS A 333 17.42 16.86 2.26
C HIS A 333 17.76 15.89 3.40
N PRO A 334 17.61 14.57 3.18
CA PRO A 334 18.07 13.59 4.14
C PRO A 334 19.53 13.84 4.53
N SER A 335 19.85 13.65 5.80
CA SER A 335 21.13 14.08 6.34
C SER A 335 21.66 13.16 7.42
N LEU A 336 22.98 13.08 7.51
CA LEU A 336 23.68 12.51 8.65
C LEU A 336 23.71 13.56 9.75
N GLN A 337 23.24 13.19 10.92
CA GLN A 337 23.22 14.01 12.13
C GLN A 337 24.20 13.44 13.15
N VAL A 338 24.67 14.30 14.04
CA VAL A 338 25.45 13.91 15.23
C VAL A 338 24.92 14.62 16.45
N ILE A 339 24.68 13.85 17.51
CA ILE A 339 24.48 14.33 18.87
C ILE A 339 25.83 14.18 19.59
N ASP A 340 26.38 15.29 20.08
CA ASP A 340 27.62 15.25 20.88
C ASP A 340 27.38 14.75 22.31
N ALA A 341 28.46 14.55 23.08
CA ALA A 341 28.38 14.04 24.45
C ALA A 341 27.63 15.00 25.41
N ASP A 342 27.46 16.27 25.03
CA ASP A 342 26.70 17.28 25.77
C ASP A 342 25.22 17.33 25.33
N GLY A 343 24.83 16.53 24.33
CA GLY A 343 23.46 16.43 23.83
C GLY A 343 23.11 17.38 22.69
N ASN A 344 24.08 18.08 22.08
CA ASN A 344 23.80 19.01 21.00
C ASN A 344 23.65 18.27 19.66
N ASP A 345 22.46 18.38 19.04
CA ASP A 345 22.16 17.83 17.72
C ASP A 345 22.63 18.79 16.60
N SER A 346 23.42 18.28 15.66
CA SER A 346 23.90 19.05 14.51
C SER A 346 24.04 18.22 13.23
N LYS A 347 23.76 18.89 12.10
CA LYS A 347 23.91 18.30 10.77
C LYS A 347 25.38 18.16 10.40
N VAL A 348 25.79 16.93 10.04
CA VAL A 348 27.11 16.62 9.52
C VAL A 348 27.17 16.88 8.02
N THR A 349 26.25 16.26 7.26
CA THR A 349 26.19 16.39 5.79
C THR A 349 24.82 15.98 5.25
N ASP A 350 24.47 16.45 4.05
CA ASP A 350 23.40 15.86 3.24
C ASP A 350 23.82 14.48 2.72
N VAL A 351 22.82 13.63 2.53
CA VAL A 351 22.99 12.28 1.98
C VAL A 351 22.04 12.09 0.80
N LEU A 352 22.53 11.49 -0.29
CA LEU A 352 21.79 11.26 -1.54
C LEU A 352 21.38 9.80 -1.70
N GLU A 353 22.31 8.88 -1.44
CA GLU A 353 22.09 7.43 -1.47
C GLU A 353 22.70 6.87 -0.18
N TYR A 354 21.86 6.27 0.67
CA TYR A 354 22.26 5.85 2.01
C TYR A 354 21.67 4.48 2.31
N GLN A 355 22.54 3.52 2.64
CA GLN A 355 22.11 2.21 3.12
C GLN A 355 22.53 2.00 4.58
N HIS A 356 23.77 2.34 4.93
CA HIS A 356 24.33 2.08 6.27
C HIS A 356 25.52 3.02 6.61
N ILE A 357 25.79 3.21 7.91
CA ILE A 357 27.06 3.75 8.44
C ILE A 357 27.89 2.59 8.95
N ASP A 358 29.03 2.34 8.31
CA ASP A 358 30.08 1.50 8.89
C ASP A 358 31.11 2.37 9.61
N VAL A 359 31.40 2.03 10.87
CA VAL A 359 32.49 2.63 11.63
C VAL A 359 33.66 1.68 11.64
N HIS A 360 34.76 2.08 10.99
CA HIS A 360 36.02 1.37 11.09
C HIS A 360 36.84 1.88 12.29
N PRO A 361 37.48 0.97 13.06
CA PRO A 361 38.30 1.31 14.21
C PRO A 361 39.60 2.05 13.85
#